data_AF-A0A9Q0RAV9-F1
#
_entry.id   AF-A0A9Q0RAV9-F1
#
_cell.length_a   1.000
_cell.length_b   1.000
_cell.length_c   1.000
_cell.angle_alpha   90.00
_cell.angle_beta   90.00
_cell.angle_gamma   90.00
#
_symmetry.space_group_name_H-M   'P 1'
#
loop_
_entity.id
_entity.type
_entity.pdbx_description
1 polymer ?
#
loop_
_entity_poly.entity_id
_entity_poly.type
_entity_poly.pdbx_seq_one_letter_code
_entity_poly.pdbx_strand_id
1 'polypeptide(L)'
;MNEILFFGLNKYPKLFTNQPKKIFRITQVKFENENEKQIKQISSGDFSVIFLFKNGKAIEYLNDSSNQNPEKSKLKKIFKKKKDINPNNPNEFINISSLIEDPNDRIIQDVVSSADSIYLLTSNQNVYGIGSNKYGQLGFDSKTLDKTEKPILMMKNVSKIFSGNYSLAVFLLNSNQELFGCGYNYTGQLGKIIDIQVGSSHSLILVENEKDGKRKLYSCGYSIFTGIGKSVDTREFTETKSSLFENDNIREISVGNYHTLIFTSNEKLIGFGTNNYGELGTGKKGTEKIPIQIRTS
;
A
#
# COMPACT_ATOMS: atom_id res chain seq x y z
N MET A 1 4.01 14.05 -31.76
CA MET A 1 5.12 14.27 -30.81
C MET A 1 4.47 14.31 -29.44
N ASN A 2 4.96 13.54 -28.46
CA ASN A 2 4.32 13.56 -27.15
C ASN A 2 4.76 14.80 -26.40
N GLU A 3 3.77 15.59 -25.99
CA GLU A 3 3.97 16.70 -25.07
C GLU A 3 3.51 16.25 -23.70
N ILE A 4 4.36 16.45 -22.70
CA ILE A 4 4.01 16.18 -21.32
C ILE A 4 4.04 17.49 -20.54
N LEU A 5 3.21 17.57 -19.50
CA LEU A 5 3.23 18.67 -18.57
C LEU A 5 4.23 18.35 -17.47
N PHE A 6 5.24 19.20 -17.31
CA PHE A 6 6.33 19.02 -16.36
C PHE A 6 6.49 20.27 -15.47
N PHE A 7 6.78 20.06 -14.20
CA PHE A 7 7.22 21.09 -13.27
C PHE A 7 8.17 20.47 -12.24
N GLY A 8 8.97 21.29 -11.56
CA GLY A 8 9.94 20.88 -10.56
C GLY A 8 11.39 20.89 -11.07
N LEU A 9 12.22 20.04 -10.46
CA LEU A 9 13.64 19.94 -10.78
C LEU A 9 13.85 19.10 -12.04
N ASN A 10 14.36 19.70 -13.11
CA ASN A 10 14.81 18.95 -14.29
C ASN A 10 16.16 18.30 -14.01
N LYS A 11 16.12 17.06 -13.51
CA LYS A 11 17.29 16.18 -13.37
C LYS A 11 17.50 15.26 -14.58
N TYR A 12 16.76 15.48 -15.66
CA TYR A 12 16.77 14.67 -16.89
C TYR A 12 16.99 15.57 -18.12
N PRO A 13 18.08 16.36 -18.17
CA PRO A 13 18.27 17.39 -19.19
C PRO A 13 18.33 16.85 -20.62
N LYS A 14 18.58 15.55 -20.78
CA LYS A 14 18.59 14.86 -22.07
C LYS A 14 17.21 14.34 -22.50
N LEU A 15 16.28 14.19 -21.56
CA LEU A 15 14.88 13.85 -21.84
C LEU A 15 14.03 15.10 -22.11
N PHE A 16 14.38 16.18 -21.44
CA PHE A 16 13.77 17.50 -21.56
C PHE A 16 14.82 18.50 -22.03
N THR A 17 15.29 18.31 -23.26
CA THR A 17 16.29 19.14 -23.91
C THR A 17 15.85 20.60 -23.95
N ASN A 18 16.82 21.52 -23.79
CA ASN A 18 16.60 22.97 -23.79
C ASN A 18 15.68 23.51 -22.67
N GLN A 19 15.40 22.73 -21.63
CA GLN A 19 14.64 23.18 -20.46
C GLN A 19 15.55 23.64 -19.31
N PRO A 20 15.16 24.68 -18.54
CA PRO A 20 15.94 25.11 -17.38
C PRO A 20 16.01 24.01 -16.31
N LYS A 21 17.07 24.02 -15.50
CA LYS A 21 17.27 23.05 -14.39
C LYS A 21 16.13 23.04 -13.37
N LYS A 22 15.42 24.16 -13.23
CA LYS A 22 14.25 24.30 -12.35
C LYS A 22 13.12 24.93 -13.13
N ILE A 23 11.97 24.30 -13.09
CA ILE A 23 10.72 24.77 -13.68
C ILE A 23 9.73 24.95 -12.54
N PHE A 24 9.31 26.19 -12.27
CA PHE A 24 8.43 26.50 -11.14
C PHE A 24 6.94 26.61 -11.51
N ARG A 25 6.62 26.39 -12.79
CA ARG A 25 5.26 26.44 -13.32
C ARG A 25 5.03 25.20 -14.18
N ILE A 26 3.77 24.82 -14.38
CA ILE A 26 3.45 23.75 -15.31
C ILE A 26 3.92 24.18 -16.71
N THR A 27 4.88 23.45 -17.27
CA THR A 27 5.46 23.72 -18.58
C THR A 27 5.24 22.52 -19.48
N GLN A 28 4.78 22.79 -20.70
CA GLN A 28 4.69 21.78 -21.74
C GLN A 28 6.10 21.51 -22.29
N VAL A 29 6.56 20.28 -22.11
CA VAL A 29 7.88 19.84 -22.57
C VAL A 29 7.74 18.74 -23.62
N LYS A 30 8.56 18.82 -24.65
CA LYS A 30 8.63 17.80 -25.68
C LYS A 30 9.36 16.58 -25.13
N PHE A 31 8.75 15.42 -25.30
CA PHE A 31 9.37 14.14 -24.98
C PHE A 31 10.05 13.59 -26.24
N GLU A 32 11.38 13.61 -26.26
CA GLU A 32 12.19 13.13 -27.38
C GLU A 32 12.49 11.62 -27.21
N ASN A 33 11.53 10.79 -27.60
CA ASN A 33 11.78 9.37 -27.91
C ASN A 33 11.00 9.01 -29.19
N GLU A 34 11.73 8.85 -30.30
CA GLU A 34 11.16 8.71 -31.64
C GLU A 34 10.37 7.42 -31.84
N ASN A 35 10.64 6.39 -31.04
CA ASN A 35 10.09 5.05 -31.22
C ASN A 35 8.76 4.83 -30.48
N GLU A 36 8.38 5.69 -29.53
CA GLU A 36 7.28 5.41 -28.60
C GLU A 36 6.40 6.64 -28.36
N LYS A 37 5.43 6.82 -29.27
CA LYS A 37 4.65 8.06 -29.40
C LYS A 37 3.30 8.06 -28.67
N GLN A 38 3.05 7.17 -27.70
CA GLN A 38 1.79 7.16 -26.95
C GLN A 38 2.01 6.78 -25.48
N ILE A 39 2.31 7.78 -24.64
CA ILE A 39 2.43 7.59 -23.19
C ILE A 39 1.02 7.31 -22.63
N LYS A 40 0.89 6.24 -21.84
CA LYS A 40 -0.31 5.88 -21.08
C LYS A 40 -0.27 6.45 -19.67
N GLN A 41 0.90 6.36 -19.03
CA GLN A 41 1.09 6.76 -17.63
C GLN A 41 2.54 7.12 -17.36
N ILE A 42 2.75 8.01 -16.39
CA ILE A 42 4.05 8.38 -15.88
C ILE A 42 4.04 8.13 -14.37
N SER A 43 5.05 7.44 -13.86
CA SER A 43 5.27 7.25 -12.42
C SER A 43 6.63 7.82 -12.06
N SER A 44 6.68 8.72 -11.07
CA SER A 44 7.92 9.39 -10.66
C SER A 44 8.38 8.86 -9.31
N GLY A 45 9.59 8.32 -9.27
CA GLY A 45 10.31 8.02 -8.04
C GLY A 45 11.32 9.12 -7.69
N ASP A 46 12.13 8.87 -6.65
CA ASP A 46 13.15 9.81 -6.19
C ASP A 46 14.32 9.99 -7.18
N PHE A 47 14.67 8.88 -7.85
CA PHE A 47 15.87 8.78 -8.66
C PHE A 47 15.62 8.45 -10.14
N SER A 48 14.38 8.09 -10.47
CA SER A 48 13.98 7.73 -11.83
C SER A 48 12.54 8.12 -12.12
N VAL A 49 12.22 8.17 -13.40
CA VAL A 49 10.86 8.34 -13.91
C VAL A 49 10.56 7.19 -14.85
N ILE A 50 9.36 6.63 -14.71
CA ILE A 50 8.91 5.49 -15.50
C ILE A 50 7.82 5.97 -16.42
N PHE A 51 7.97 5.67 -17.70
CA PHE A 51 6.97 5.87 -18.72
C PHE A 51 6.36 4.51 -19.08
N LEU A 52 5.06 4.39 -18.88
CA LEU A 52 4.26 3.31 -19.42
C LEU A 52 3.63 3.79 -20.71
N PHE A 53 3.82 3.05 -21.79
CA PHE A 53 3.28 3.35 -23.11
C PHE A 53 2.01 2.53 -23.38
N LYS A 54 1.16 3.01 -24.30
CA LYS A 54 -0.12 2.34 -24.64
C LYS A 54 0.04 0.93 -25.22
N ASN A 55 1.21 0.61 -25.76
CA ASN A 55 1.57 -0.75 -26.21
C ASN A 55 1.96 -1.70 -25.06
N GLY A 56 1.90 -1.22 -23.80
CA GLY A 56 2.24 -2.00 -22.61
C GLY A 56 3.74 -2.04 -22.29
N LYS A 57 4.58 -1.31 -23.03
CA LYS A 57 6.00 -1.21 -22.70
C LYS A 57 6.22 -0.25 -21.54
N ALA A 58 7.03 -0.65 -20.57
CA ALA A 58 7.46 0.20 -19.47
C ALA A 58 8.96 0.50 -19.59
N ILE A 59 9.31 1.78 -19.58
CA ILE A 59 10.69 2.27 -19.67
C ILE A 59 11.00 3.15 -18.47
N GLU A 60 12.09 2.84 -17.78
CA GLU A 60 12.67 3.67 -16.74
C GLU A 60 13.75 4.59 -17.32
N TYR A 61 13.69 5.87 -17.00
CA TYR A 61 14.73 6.85 -17.29
C TYR A 61 15.39 7.26 -15.97
N LEU A 62 16.73 7.21 -15.95
CA LEU A 62 17.53 7.50 -14.78
C LEU A 62 17.94 8.99 -14.74
N ASN A 63 18.02 9.56 -13.54
CA ASN A 63 18.38 10.98 -13.38
C ASN A 63 19.90 11.21 -13.39
N ASP A 64 20.34 12.44 -13.69
CA ASP A 64 21.76 12.80 -13.74
C ASP A 64 22.46 12.78 -12.37
N SER A 65 21.73 12.99 -11.27
CA SER A 65 22.31 12.87 -9.93
C SER A 65 22.77 11.44 -9.61
N SER A 66 22.23 10.43 -10.31
CA SER A 66 22.72 9.05 -10.26
C SER A 66 24.08 8.88 -10.96
N ASN A 67 24.45 9.79 -11.86
CA ASN A 67 25.71 9.78 -12.62
C ASN A 67 26.88 10.37 -11.83
N GLN A 68 26.63 11.36 -10.97
CA GLN A 68 27.68 12.13 -10.29
C GLN A 68 28.20 11.48 -9.00
N ASN A 69 27.55 10.44 -8.48
CA ASN A 69 28.02 9.70 -7.31
C ASN A 69 27.75 8.20 -7.50
N PRO A 70 28.69 7.44 -8.11
CA PRO A 70 28.51 6.02 -8.47
C PRO A 70 28.19 5.10 -7.30
N GLU A 71 28.45 5.53 -6.06
CA GLU A 71 28.12 4.77 -4.86
C GLU A 71 26.68 4.98 -4.37
N LYS A 72 26.03 6.10 -4.73
CA LYS A 72 24.64 6.42 -4.35
C LYS A 72 23.59 5.94 -5.36
N SER A 73 23.96 5.70 -6.61
CA SER A 73 23.09 5.03 -7.58
C SER A 73 23.10 3.52 -7.34
N LYS A 74 22.29 3.04 -6.40
CA LYS A 74 22.14 1.61 -6.14
C LYS A 74 21.67 0.85 -7.39
N LEU A 75 20.89 1.49 -8.27
CA LEU A 75 20.43 0.94 -9.55
C LEU A 75 21.53 0.89 -10.65
N LYS A 76 22.55 1.77 -10.66
CA LYS A 76 23.68 1.61 -11.62
C LYS A 76 24.61 0.44 -11.30
N LYS A 77 24.71 0.03 -10.03
CA LYS A 77 25.44 -1.22 -9.66
C LYS A 77 24.71 -2.46 -10.19
N ILE A 78 23.38 -2.38 -10.30
CA ILE A 78 22.47 -3.43 -10.77
C ILE A 78 22.61 -3.66 -12.29
N PHE A 79 22.62 -2.59 -13.09
CA PHE A 79 22.63 -2.69 -14.56
C PHE A 79 24.03 -2.65 -15.20
N LYS A 80 25.10 -2.87 -14.42
CA LYS A 80 26.51 -2.71 -14.86
C LYS A 80 27.00 -3.75 -15.87
N LYS A 81 26.20 -4.75 -16.25
CA LYS A 81 26.51 -5.58 -17.43
C LYS A 81 26.15 -4.78 -18.68
N LYS A 82 27.16 -4.12 -19.26
CA LYS A 82 27.23 -3.32 -20.50
C LYS A 82 26.36 -3.74 -21.72
N LYS A 83 25.62 -4.85 -21.71
CA LYS A 83 24.82 -5.34 -22.84
C LYS A 83 23.43 -4.72 -22.95
N ASP A 84 22.83 -4.25 -21.85
CA ASP A 84 21.44 -3.74 -21.86
C ASP A 84 21.35 -2.20 -21.85
N ILE A 85 22.48 -1.53 -21.64
CA ILE A 85 22.62 -0.07 -21.75
C ILE A 85 23.19 0.21 -23.13
N ASN A 86 22.44 0.87 -24.01
CA ASN A 86 22.98 1.32 -25.30
C ASN A 86 24.01 2.44 -25.02
N PRO A 87 25.32 2.20 -25.22
CA PRO A 87 26.36 3.18 -24.88
C PRO A 87 26.32 4.43 -25.77
N ASN A 88 25.57 4.39 -26.88
CA ASN A 88 25.42 5.49 -27.83
C ASN A 88 24.10 6.27 -27.67
N ASN A 89 23.24 5.91 -26.71
CA ASN A 89 21.99 6.63 -26.50
C ASN A 89 22.20 7.76 -25.47
N PRO A 90 21.92 9.03 -25.83
CA PRO A 90 22.05 10.14 -24.88
C PRO A 90 21.21 9.90 -23.62
N ASN A 91 20.02 9.31 -23.74
CA ASN A 91 19.16 8.99 -22.60
C ASN A 91 19.45 7.57 -22.10
N GLU A 92 20.23 7.42 -21.02
CA GLU A 92 20.37 6.11 -20.35
C GLU A 92 19.00 5.68 -19.80
N PHE A 93 18.31 4.81 -20.55
CA PHE A 93 17.02 4.25 -20.18
C PHE A 93 17.09 2.72 -20.13
N ILE A 94 16.15 2.13 -19.38
CA ILE A 94 16.05 0.69 -19.21
C ILE A 94 14.63 0.27 -19.57
N ASN A 95 14.51 -0.70 -20.49
CA ASN A 95 13.24 -1.34 -20.79
C ASN A 95 12.90 -2.35 -19.68
N ILE A 96 12.36 -1.86 -18.57
CA ILE A 96 12.07 -2.69 -17.38
C ILE A 96 11.07 -3.81 -17.67
N SER A 97 10.11 -3.59 -18.58
CA SER A 97 9.17 -4.64 -18.99
C SER A 97 9.84 -5.83 -19.68
N SER A 98 10.96 -5.62 -20.39
CA SER A 98 11.71 -6.72 -21.02
C SER A 98 12.53 -7.58 -20.05
N LEU A 99 12.74 -7.10 -18.83
CA LEU A 99 13.49 -7.82 -17.80
C LEU A 99 12.65 -8.90 -17.11
N ILE A 100 11.33 -8.90 -17.31
CA ILE A 100 10.45 -9.98 -16.84
C ILE A 100 10.83 -11.26 -17.58
N GLU A 101 11.15 -12.30 -16.80
CA GLU A 101 11.63 -13.58 -17.32
C GLU A 101 10.56 -14.31 -18.13
N ASP A 102 9.30 -14.29 -17.67
CA ASP A 102 8.17 -14.81 -18.43
C ASP A 102 7.79 -13.85 -19.57
N PRO A 103 7.97 -14.24 -20.86
CA PRO A 103 7.64 -13.38 -21.99
C PRO A 103 6.15 -13.05 -22.09
N ASN A 104 5.26 -13.87 -21.55
CA ASN A 104 3.81 -13.62 -21.58
C ASN A 104 3.42 -12.44 -20.68
N ASP A 105 4.26 -12.11 -19.69
CA ASP A 105 4.01 -11.08 -18.69
C ASP A 105 4.68 -9.73 -19.00
N ARG A 106 5.23 -9.56 -20.21
CA ARG A 106 5.93 -8.34 -20.60
C ARG A 106 5.02 -7.18 -21.01
N ILE A 107 3.72 -7.43 -21.14
CA ILE A 107 2.73 -6.39 -21.44
C ILE A 107 2.22 -5.80 -20.13
N ILE A 108 2.57 -4.55 -19.86
CA ILE A 108 2.27 -3.86 -18.60
C ILE A 108 0.98 -3.04 -18.73
N GLN A 109 0.11 -3.18 -17.73
CA GLN A 109 -1.13 -2.41 -17.59
C GLN A 109 -1.01 -1.23 -16.65
N ASP A 110 -0.21 -1.33 -15.59
CA ASP A 110 -0.03 -0.27 -14.59
C ASP A 110 1.40 -0.28 -14.03
N VAL A 111 1.90 0.89 -13.65
CA VAL A 111 3.23 1.08 -13.06
C VAL A 111 3.16 1.99 -11.84
N VAL A 112 3.73 1.53 -10.73
CA VAL A 112 3.84 2.29 -9.49
C VAL A 112 5.29 2.32 -9.04
N SER A 113 5.81 3.51 -8.73
CA SER A 113 7.12 3.69 -8.12
C SER A 113 6.94 4.14 -6.67
N SER A 114 7.78 3.62 -5.78
CA SER A 114 7.80 3.98 -4.35
C SER A 114 9.21 3.88 -3.80
N ALA A 115 9.78 5.03 -3.44
CA ALA A 115 11.16 5.15 -2.97
C ALA A 115 12.16 4.41 -3.89
N ASP A 116 12.81 3.36 -3.38
CA ASP A 116 13.83 2.55 -4.09
C ASP A 116 13.23 1.35 -4.85
N SER A 117 11.90 1.28 -5.03
CA SER A 117 11.20 0.13 -5.61
C SER A 117 10.18 0.51 -6.69
N ILE A 118 9.98 -0.41 -7.63
CA ILE A 118 9.07 -0.28 -8.76
C ILE A 118 8.19 -1.53 -8.82
N TYR A 119 6.92 -1.32 -9.10
CA TYR A 119 5.90 -2.36 -9.21
C TYR A 119 5.23 -2.29 -10.58
N LEU A 120 5.12 -3.44 -11.23
CA LEU A 120 4.59 -3.60 -12.58
C LEU A 120 3.38 -4.53 -12.52
N LEU A 121 2.19 -4.03 -12.90
CA LEU A 121 1.01 -4.86 -13.12
C LEU A 121 0.99 -5.31 -14.58
N THR A 122 1.02 -6.60 -14.85
CA THR A 122 0.97 -7.15 -16.21
C THR A 122 -0.46 -7.34 -16.71
N SER A 123 -0.62 -7.54 -18.02
CA SER A 123 -1.92 -7.84 -18.61
C SER A 123 -2.53 -9.16 -18.18
N ASN A 124 -1.72 -10.08 -17.64
CA ASN A 124 -2.19 -11.35 -17.10
C ASN A 124 -2.50 -11.25 -15.59
N GLN A 125 -2.64 -10.02 -15.06
CA GLN A 125 -2.94 -9.77 -13.65
C GLN A 125 -1.83 -10.23 -12.69
N ASN A 126 -0.58 -10.28 -13.16
CA ASN A 126 0.56 -10.58 -12.30
C ASN A 126 1.25 -9.29 -11.88
N VAL A 127 1.76 -9.26 -10.65
CA VAL A 127 2.54 -8.13 -10.14
C VAL A 127 3.98 -8.53 -9.98
N TYR A 128 4.85 -7.77 -10.62
CA TYR A 128 6.29 -7.89 -10.44
C TYR A 128 6.84 -6.71 -9.67
N GLY A 129 7.78 -6.97 -8.77
CA GLY A 129 8.51 -5.97 -8.02
C GLY A 129 9.99 -5.96 -8.38
N ILE A 130 10.61 -4.78 -8.41
CA ILE A 130 12.06 -4.62 -8.56
C ILE A 130 12.55 -3.53 -7.59
N GLY A 131 13.76 -3.69 -7.05
CA GLY A 131 14.34 -2.72 -6.13
C GLY A 131 14.53 -3.25 -4.72
N SER A 132 14.27 -2.41 -3.71
CA SER A 132 14.57 -2.72 -2.31
C SER A 132 13.53 -3.63 -1.65
N ASN A 133 13.98 -4.53 -0.78
CA ASN A 133 13.14 -5.33 0.11
C ASN A 133 13.55 -5.22 1.59
N LYS A 134 14.28 -4.16 1.97
CA LYS A 134 14.79 -3.97 3.34
C LYS A 134 13.72 -4.01 4.43
N TYR A 135 12.48 -3.68 4.07
CA TYR A 135 11.32 -3.68 4.95
C TYR A 135 10.22 -4.64 4.47
N GLY A 136 10.52 -5.59 3.59
CA GLY A 136 9.51 -6.52 3.05
C GLY A 136 8.63 -5.94 1.94
N GLN A 137 9.06 -4.86 1.28
CA GLN A 137 8.31 -4.12 0.25
C GLN A 137 7.98 -4.96 -0.99
N LEU A 138 8.71 -6.05 -1.20
CA LEU A 138 8.52 -7.00 -2.29
C LEU A 138 7.73 -8.23 -1.82
N GLY A 139 7.29 -8.30 -0.55
CA GLY A 139 6.54 -9.43 0.01
C GLY A 139 7.39 -10.65 0.37
N PHE A 140 8.71 -10.53 0.38
CA PHE A 140 9.64 -11.60 0.76
C PHE A 140 10.30 -11.29 2.11
N ASP A 141 10.79 -12.33 2.80
CA ASP A 141 11.62 -12.13 4.00
C ASP A 141 12.88 -11.35 3.63
N SER A 142 13.04 -10.17 4.24
CA SER A 142 14.19 -9.28 4.03
C SER A 142 15.56 -9.92 4.34
N LYS A 143 15.59 -10.98 5.16
CA LYS A 143 16.82 -11.73 5.46
C LYS A 143 17.25 -12.63 4.32
N THR A 144 16.31 -13.11 3.50
CA THR A 144 16.58 -13.99 2.36
C THR A 144 16.66 -13.22 1.05
N LEU A 145 15.93 -12.10 0.94
CA LEU A 145 15.97 -11.18 -0.19
C LEU A 145 15.98 -9.74 0.33
N ASP A 146 17.13 -9.06 0.29
CA ASP A 146 17.25 -7.67 0.75
C ASP A 146 16.90 -6.65 -0.36
N LYS A 147 17.09 -7.05 -1.62
CA LYS A 147 16.76 -6.32 -2.85
C LYS A 147 16.77 -7.28 -4.04
N THR A 148 16.15 -6.87 -5.15
CA THR A 148 16.27 -7.57 -6.44
C THR A 148 16.61 -6.60 -7.56
N GLU A 149 17.37 -7.15 -8.51
CA GLU A 149 17.90 -6.49 -9.70
C GLU A 149 17.05 -6.75 -10.95
N LYS A 150 16.17 -7.73 -10.85
CA LYS A 150 15.22 -8.12 -11.90
C LYS A 150 13.81 -8.13 -11.32
N PRO A 151 12.79 -7.88 -12.14
CA PRO A 151 11.40 -8.04 -11.72
C PRO A 151 11.17 -9.46 -11.17
N ILE A 152 10.78 -9.56 -9.91
CA ILE A 152 10.37 -10.82 -9.27
C ILE A 152 8.85 -10.84 -9.13
N LEU A 153 8.23 -11.99 -9.43
CA LEU A 153 6.79 -12.16 -9.26
C LEU A 153 6.44 -12.07 -7.77
N MET A 154 5.64 -11.08 -7.41
CA MET A 154 5.16 -10.86 -6.05
C MET A 154 3.81 -11.55 -5.81
N MET A 155 2.88 -11.40 -6.76
CA MET A 155 1.50 -11.86 -6.60
C MET A 155 0.82 -12.07 -7.96
N LYS A 156 -0.12 -13.02 -8.02
CA LYS A 156 -0.99 -13.26 -9.19
C LYS A 156 -2.42 -12.81 -8.91
N ASN A 157 -3.23 -12.69 -9.95
CA ASN A 157 -4.65 -12.29 -9.89
C ASN A 157 -4.86 -10.90 -9.26
N VAL A 158 -3.97 -9.95 -9.53
CA VAL A 158 -4.06 -8.57 -9.06
C VAL A 158 -4.79 -7.70 -10.09
N SER A 159 -5.73 -6.88 -9.61
CA SER A 159 -6.48 -5.93 -10.43
C SER A 159 -5.94 -4.50 -10.33
N LYS A 160 -5.35 -4.10 -9.19
CA LYS A 160 -4.79 -2.75 -8.98
C LYS A 160 -3.59 -2.76 -8.03
N ILE A 161 -2.65 -1.83 -8.23
CA ILE A 161 -1.50 -1.58 -7.36
C ILE A 161 -1.61 -0.16 -6.79
N PHE A 162 -1.29 0.01 -5.51
CA PHE A 162 -1.22 1.31 -4.85
C PHE A 162 0.06 1.44 -4.04
N SER A 163 0.65 2.63 -4.03
CA SER A 163 1.71 2.97 -3.08
C SER A 163 1.70 4.46 -2.79
N GLY A 164 2.18 4.84 -1.61
CA GLY A 164 2.43 6.23 -1.27
C GLY A 164 3.87 6.61 -1.61
N ASN A 165 4.10 7.87 -2.02
CA ASN A 165 5.45 8.39 -2.11
C ASN A 165 6.13 8.30 -0.73
N TYR A 166 7.27 7.63 -0.66
CA TYR A 166 8.03 7.33 0.57
C TYR A 166 7.40 6.37 1.58
N SER A 167 6.21 5.80 1.32
CA SER A 167 5.56 4.92 2.29
C SER A 167 6.34 3.64 2.55
N LEU A 168 7.20 3.24 1.59
CA LEU A 168 7.92 1.95 1.55
C LEU A 168 6.97 0.75 1.72
N ALA A 169 5.69 1.00 1.47
CA ALA A 169 4.56 0.11 1.63
C ALA A 169 3.78 0.09 0.31
N VAL A 170 3.44 -1.09 -0.15
CA VAL A 170 2.66 -1.33 -1.37
C VAL A 170 1.41 -2.08 -1.01
N PHE A 171 0.31 -1.72 -1.66
CA PHE A 171 -0.97 -2.42 -1.55
C PHE A 171 -1.37 -3.00 -2.89
N LEU A 172 -1.88 -4.23 -2.86
CA LEU A 172 -2.31 -4.98 -4.03
C LEU A 172 -3.78 -5.35 -3.82
N LEU A 173 -4.65 -4.97 -4.76
CA LEU A 173 -6.05 -5.37 -4.76
C LEU A 173 -6.23 -6.50 -5.74
N ASN A 174 -6.62 -7.68 -5.27
CA ASN A 174 -6.82 -8.82 -6.16
C ASN A 174 -8.16 -8.73 -6.93
N SER A 175 -8.40 -9.67 -7.84
CA SER A 175 -9.64 -9.74 -8.62
C SER A 175 -10.89 -9.98 -7.77
N ASN A 176 -10.72 -10.52 -6.56
CA ASN A 176 -11.78 -10.80 -5.58
C ASN A 176 -12.06 -9.60 -4.65
N GLN A 177 -11.45 -8.44 -4.90
CA GLN A 177 -11.53 -7.25 -4.04
C GLN A 177 -10.87 -7.42 -2.65
N GLU A 178 -9.95 -8.37 -2.52
CA GLU A 178 -9.16 -8.54 -1.30
C GLU A 178 -7.90 -7.66 -1.38
N LEU A 179 -7.65 -6.88 -0.33
CA LEU A 179 -6.52 -5.97 -0.24
C LEU A 179 -5.37 -6.64 0.53
N PHE A 180 -4.21 -6.71 -0.10
CA PHE A 180 -2.96 -7.17 0.49
C PHE A 180 -2.02 -5.99 0.66
N GLY A 181 -1.17 -6.02 1.68
CA GLY A 181 -0.18 -4.98 1.94
C GLY A 181 1.13 -5.58 2.42
N CYS A 182 2.25 -5.05 1.94
CA CYS A 182 3.58 -5.41 2.44
C CYS A 182 4.53 -4.21 2.42
N GLY A 183 5.61 -4.30 3.17
CA GLY A 183 6.60 -3.24 3.32
C GLY A 183 6.68 -2.63 4.71
N TYR A 184 7.10 -1.38 4.75
CA TYR A 184 7.33 -0.65 6.00
C TYR A 184 6.00 -0.44 6.76
N ASN A 185 5.97 -0.81 8.03
CA ASN A 185 4.78 -0.68 8.90
C ASN A 185 5.01 0.15 10.17
N TYR A 186 6.11 0.90 10.26
CA TYR A 186 6.49 1.58 11.51
C TYR A 186 5.44 2.54 12.07
N THR A 187 4.56 3.07 11.21
CA THR A 187 3.45 3.96 11.61
C THR A 187 2.09 3.27 11.64
N GLY A 188 2.06 1.94 11.53
CA GLY A 188 0.83 1.14 11.42
C GLY A 188 0.14 1.27 10.07
N GLN A 189 0.80 1.77 9.03
CA GLN A 189 0.19 2.03 7.72
C GLN A 189 -0.30 0.77 6.99
N LEU A 190 0.23 -0.42 7.34
CA LEU A 190 -0.24 -1.72 6.85
C LEU A 190 -1.27 -2.37 7.80
N GLY A 191 -1.53 -1.74 8.96
CA GLY A 191 -2.31 -2.31 10.07
C GLY A 191 -1.51 -3.35 10.88
N LYS A 192 -1.73 -3.40 12.19
CA LYS A 192 -1.26 -4.50 13.05
C LYS A 192 -2.46 -5.14 13.73
N ILE A 193 -2.89 -6.30 13.25
CA ILE A 193 -3.99 -7.04 13.86
C ILE A 193 -3.49 -7.67 15.16
N ILE A 194 -4.12 -7.32 16.27
CA ILE A 194 -3.84 -7.85 17.61
C ILE A 194 -4.70 -9.07 17.90
N ASP A 195 -5.97 -9.01 17.53
CA ASP A 195 -6.94 -10.07 17.79
C ASP A 195 -8.08 -10.03 16.78
N ILE A 196 -8.68 -11.19 16.53
CA ILE A 196 -9.88 -11.37 15.72
C ILE A 196 -10.84 -12.26 16.51
N GLN A 197 -12.05 -11.76 16.78
CA GLN A 197 -13.08 -12.50 17.49
C GLN A 197 -14.35 -12.58 16.64
N VAL A 198 -15.02 -13.72 16.64
CA VAL A 198 -16.16 -13.99 15.74
C VAL A 198 -17.34 -14.51 16.56
N GLY A 199 -18.47 -13.81 16.45
CA GLY A 199 -19.77 -14.24 16.98
C GLY A 199 -20.63 -14.87 15.89
N SER A 200 -21.88 -15.20 16.20
CA SER A 200 -22.80 -15.83 15.25
C SER A 200 -23.25 -14.88 14.14
N SER A 201 -23.20 -13.56 14.37
CA SER A 201 -23.70 -12.56 13.42
C SER A 201 -22.87 -11.28 13.37
N HIS A 202 -21.71 -11.24 14.02
CA HIS A 202 -20.76 -10.14 13.95
C HIS A 202 -19.34 -10.65 14.12
N SER A 203 -18.37 -9.86 13.66
CA SER A 203 -16.96 -10.13 13.84
C SER A 203 -16.25 -8.85 14.25
N LEU A 204 -15.20 -9.00 15.04
CA LEU A 204 -14.37 -7.92 15.56
C LEU A 204 -12.92 -8.13 15.13
N ILE A 205 -12.27 -7.03 14.76
CA ILE A 205 -10.82 -6.96 14.56
C ILE A 205 -10.29 -5.86 15.46
N LEU A 206 -9.32 -6.22 16.30
CA LEU A 206 -8.56 -5.27 17.10
C LEU A 206 -7.27 -4.92 16.35
N VAL A 207 -7.09 -3.65 16.00
CA VAL A 207 -5.91 -3.17 15.25
C VAL A 207 -5.13 -2.20 16.11
N GLU A 208 -3.83 -2.41 16.26
CA GLU A 208 -2.90 -1.50 16.96
C GLU A 208 -2.16 -0.61 15.96
N ASN A 209 -1.97 0.65 16.33
CA ASN A 209 -1.02 1.53 15.70
C ASN A 209 0.35 1.37 16.40
N GLU A 210 1.36 0.90 15.69
CA GLU A 210 2.69 0.64 16.27
C GLU A 210 3.37 1.91 16.80
N LYS A 211 3.01 3.10 16.29
CA LYS A 211 3.69 4.35 16.64
C LYS A 211 3.35 4.83 18.06
N ASP A 212 2.09 4.73 18.44
CA ASP A 212 1.58 5.21 19.73
C ASP A 212 1.01 4.08 20.61
N GLY A 213 0.99 2.84 20.10
CA GLY A 213 0.42 1.68 20.78
C GLY A 213 -1.10 1.73 20.89
N LYS A 214 -1.78 2.71 20.27
CA LYS A 214 -3.23 2.90 20.38
C LYS A 214 -3.95 1.84 19.57
N ARG A 215 -4.95 1.19 20.18
CA ARG A 215 -5.77 0.19 19.52
C ARG A 215 -7.12 0.73 19.12
N LYS A 216 -7.59 0.28 17.96
CA LYS A 216 -8.90 0.57 17.38
C LYS A 216 -9.66 -0.72 17.17
N LEU A 217 -10.94 -0.68 17.48
CA LEU A 217 -11.85 -1.80 17.26
C LEU A 217 -12.62 -1.59 15.96
N TYR A 218 -12.61 -2.59 15.10
CA TYR A 218 -13.42 -2.63 13.89
C TYR A 218 -14.44 -3.76 14.01
N SER A 219 -15.68 -3.47 13.66
CA SER A 219 -16.79 -4.43 13.70
C SER A 219 -17.44 -4.57 12.32
N CYS A 220 -17.89 -5.77 11.96
CA CYS A 220 -18.80 -6.01 10.84
C CYS A 220 -19.93 -6.97 11.25
N GLY A 221 -20.94 -7.13 10.40
CA GLY A 221 -22.12 -7.96 10.63
C GLY A 221 -23.38 -7.19 11.03
N TYR A 222 -24.25 -7.83 11.79
CA TYR A 222 -25.56 -7.30 12.17
C TYR A 222 -25.41 -6.10 13.10
N SER A 223 -25.99 -4.98 12.69
CA SER A 223 -25.79 -3.65 13.27
C SER A 223 -26.06 -3.56 14.77
N ILE A 224 -26.98 -4.37 15.30
CA ILE A 224 -27.31 -4.40 16.72
C ILE A 224 -26.22 -5.04 17.61
N PHE A 225 -25.23 -5.72 17.02
CA PHE A 225 -24.14 -6.40 17.73
C PHE A 225 -22.77 -5.76 17.48
N THR A 226 -22.66 -4.75 16.62
CA THR A 226 -21.36 -4.17 16.24
C THR A 226 -20.88 -3.08 17.20
N GLY A 227 -21.77 -2.49 18.00
CA GLY A 227 -21.47 -1.34 18.85
C GLY A 227 -21.37 -0.01 18.07
N ILE A 228 -21.66 0.00 16.77
CA ILE A 228 -21.56 1.20 15.93
C ILE A 228 -22.78 2.13 16.13
N GLY A 229 -23.91 1.60 16.61
CA GLY A 229 -25.12 2.38 16.86
C GLY A 229 -25.87 2.85 15.60
N LYS A 230 -25.56 2.29 14.42
CA LYS A 230 -26.30 2.55 13.17
C LYS A 230 -27.45 1.55 12.97
N SER A 231 -28.45 1.91 12.17
CA SER A 231 -29.62 1.07 11.85
C SER A 231 -29.44 0.19 10.59
N VAL A 232 -28.21 0.04 10.11
CA VAL A 232 -27.90 -0.70 8.88
C VAL A 232 -26.75 -1.65 9.14
N ASP A 233 -26.93 -2.91 8.77
CA ASP A 233 -25.92 -3.95 8.89
C ASP A 233 -24.68 -3.58 8.07
N THR A 234 -23.51 -3.84 8.63
CA THR A 234 -22.24 -3.47 8.03
C THR A 234 -21.63 -4.70 7.38
N ARG A 235 -21.57 -4.73 6.05
CA ARG A 235 -20.87 -5.78 5.29
C ARG A 235 -19.35 -5.60 5.29
N GLU A 236 -18.88 -4.44 5.72
CA GLU A 236 -17.47 -4.05 5.80
C GLU A 236 -17.10 -3.75 7.24
N PHE A 237 -15.84 -4.02 7.61
CA PHE A 237 -15.29 -3.67 8.91
C PHE A 237 -15.27 -2.15 9.08
N THR A 238 -16.08 -1.68 10.02
CA THR A 238 -16.23 -0.25 10.34
C THR A 238 -15.73 0.00 11.76
N GLU A 239 -15.03 1.12 11.96
CA GLU A 239 -14.51 1.48 13.29
C GLU A 239 -15.66 1.67 14.29
N THR A 240 -15.62 0.92 15.39
CA THR A 240 -16.52 1.06 16.52
C THR A 240 -15.97 2.12 17.46
N LYS A 241 -16.58 3.31 17.42
CA LYS A 241 -16.15 4.47 18.21
C LYS A 241 -16.97 4.59 19.48
N SER A 242 -16.31 4.83 20.60
CA SER A 242 -16.96 5.18 21.87
C SER A 242 -16.05 5.99 22.76
N SER A 243 -16.59 7.03 23.39
CA SER A 243 -15.88 7.82 24.41
C SER A 243 -15.43 6.98 25.61
N LEU A 244 -15.99 5.78 25.81
CA LEU A 244 -15.61 4.88 26.89
C LEU A 244 -14.21 4.28 26.74
N PHE A 245 -13.71 4.16 25.51
CA PHE A 245 -12.38 3.63 25.20
C PHE A 245 -11.59 4.49 24.20
N GLU A 246 -12.08 5.66 23.81
CA GLU A 246 -11.35 6.58 22.92
C GLU A 246 -10.13 7.20 23.62
N ASN A 247 -10.23 7.46 24.93
CA ASN A 247 -9.11 8.00 25.74
C ASN A 247 -8.26 6.90 26.39
N ASP A 248 -8.74 5.65 26.38
CA ASP A 248 -8.06 4.48 26.98
C ASP A 248 -7.57 3.53 25.89
N ASN A 249 -6.75 2.53 26.23
CA ASN A 249 -6.38 1.51 25.25
C ASN A 249 -7.23 0.26 25.44
N ILE A 250 -7.58 -0.45 24.37
CA ILE A 250 -8.30 -1.73 24.46
C ILE A 250 -7.28 -2.83 24.73
N ARG A 251 -7.36 -3.50 25.88
CA ARG A 251 -6.44 -4.59 26.25
C ARG A 251 -6.87 -5.90 25.59
N GLU A 252 -8.15 -6.24 25.72
CA GLU A 252 -8.73 -7.51 25.31
C GLU A 252 -10.15 -7.31 24.78
N ILE A 253 -10.54 -8.20 23.88
CA ILE A 253 -11.90 -8.32 23.37
C ILE A 253 -12.39 -9.75 23.56
N SER A 254 -13.68 -9.92 23.81
CA SER A 254 -14.34 -11.23 23.88
C SER A 254 -15.70 -11.13 23.22
N VAL A 255 -16.03 -12.14 22.41
CA VAL A 255 -17.28 -12.16 21.64
C VAL A 255 -18.04 -13.44 21.97
N GLY A 256 -19.28 -13.28 22.42
CA GLY A 256 -20.28 -14.34 22.46
C GLY A 256 -21.12 -14.36 21.19
N ASN A 257 -22.11 -15.25 21.12
CA ASN A 257 -22.96 -15.41 19.92
C ASN A 257 -23.55 -14.09 19.41
N TYR A 258 -24.01 -13.23 20.32
CA TYR A 258 -24.70 -11.97 20.01
C TYR A 258 -24.29 -10.81 20.92
N HIS A 259 -23.20 -10.93 21.68
CA HIS A 259 -22.72 -9.88 22.57
C HIS A 259 -21.20 -9.78 22.54
N THR A 260 -20.68 -8.64 22.97
CA THR A 260 -19.27 -8.32 23.00
C THR A 260 -18.92 -7.76 24.36
N LEU A 261 -17.75 -8.15 24.87
CA LEU A 261 -17.09 -7.53 26.01
C LEU A 261 -15.73 -6.97 25.59
N ILE A 262 -15.40 -5.81 26.13
CA ILE A 262 -14.13 -5.11 25.93
C ILE A 262 -13.55 -4.83 27.31
N PHE A 263 -12.29 -5.19 27.49
CA PHE A 263 -11.53 -4.82 28.67
C PHE A 263 -10.44 -3.81 28.28
N THR A 264 -10.41 -2.69 28.98
CA THR A 264 -9.51 -1.56 28.67
C THR A 264 -8.32 -1.49 29.62
N SER A 265 -7.30 -0.72 29.26
CA SER A 265 -6.08 -0.54 30.03
C SER A 265 -6.27 0.17 31.36
N ASN A 266 -7.38 0.87 31.56
CA ASN A 266 -7.75 1.48 32.85
C ASN A 266 -8.83 0.68 33.58
N GLU A 267 -8.88 -0.63 33.32
CA GLU A 267 -9.72 -1.59 34.03
C GLU A 267 -11.23 -1.38 33.87
N LYS A 268 -11.68 -0.61 32.85
CA LYS A 268 -13.10 -0.57 32.50
C LYS A 268 -13.48 -1.83 31.74
N LEU A 269 -14.54 -2.49 32.21
CA LEU A 269 -15.29 -3.48 31.46
C LEU A 269 -16.42 -2.79 30.70
N ILE A 270 -16.49 -3.03 29.40
CA ILE A 270 -17.43 -2.40 28.48
C ILE A 270 -18.15 -3.51 27.72
N GLY A 271 -19.44 -3.36 27.45
CA GLY A 271 -20.22 -4.35 26.73
C GLY A 271 -21.23 -3.76 25.76
N PHE A 272 -21.61 -4.54 24.75
CA PHE A 272 -22.72 -4.25 23.84
C PHE A 272 -23.24 -5.54 23.19
N GLY A 273 -24.42 -5.46 22.59
CA GLY A 273 -25.15 -6.57 21.98
C GLY A 273 -26.32 -7.06 22.84
N THR A 274 -26.71 -8.32 22.66
CA THR A 274 -27.84 -8.92 23.38
C THR A 274 -27.55 -9.03 24.87
N ASN A 275 -28.57 -8.71 25.66
CA ASN A 275 -28.56 -8.82 27.11
C ASN A 275 -29.93 -9.31 27.62
N ASN A 276 -30.59 -10.20 26.88
CA ASN A 276 -31.94 -10.67 27.22
C ASN A 276 -31.94 -11.66 28.40
N TYR A 277 -30.80 -12.32 28.62
CA TYR A 277 -30.55 -13.25 29.71
C TYR A 277 -29.58 -12.70 30.77
N GLY A 278 -29.09 -11.47 30.59
CA GLY A 278 -28.11 -10.85 31.50
C GLY A 278 -26.66 -11.06 31.07
N GLU A 279 -26.43 -11.37 29.80
CA GLU A 279 -25.11 -11.65 29.22
C GLU A 279 -24.10 -10.52 29.42
N LEU A 280 -24.55 -9.26 29.47
CA LEU A 280 -23.70 -8.09 29.73
C LEU A 280 -23.50 -7.81 31.22
N GLY A 281 -24.18 -8.53 32.12
CA GLY A 281 -23.99 -8.37 33.57
C GLY A 281 -24.41 -7.01 34.13
N THR A 282 -25.31 -6.27 33.47
CA THR A 282 -25.70 -4.91 33.88
C THR A 282 -26.74 -4.83 34.99
N GLY A 283 -27.28 -5.97 35.43
CA GLY A 283 -28.44 -6.05 36.31
C GLY A 283 -29.77 -5.67 35.64
N LYS A 284 -29.76 -5.36 34.34
CA LYS A 284 -30.94 -5.08 33.52
C LYS A 284 -30.99 -6.04 32.33
N LYS A 285 -32.16 -6.15 31.71
CA LYS A 285 -32.35 -6.87 30.44
C LYS A 285 -32.56 -5.90 29.29
N GLY A 286 -32.18 -6.32 28.08
CA GLY A 286 -32.44 -5.61 26.84
C GLY A 286 -31.17 -5.28 26.05
N THR A 287 -31.26 -5.32 24.72
CA THR A 287 -30.11 -5.15 23.81
C THR A 287 -29.49 -3.76 23.87
N GLU A 288 -28.17 -3.73 24.00
CA GLU A 288 -27.36 -2.50 23.99
C GLU A 288 -26.70 -2.33 22.63
N LYS A 289 -27.17 -1.38 21.81
CA LYS A 289 -26.67 -1.18 20.43
C LYS A 289 -25.38 -0.36 20.35
N ILE A 290 -25.01 0.27 21.45
CA ILE A 290 -23.80 1.09 21.61
C ILE A 290 -23.03 0.60 22.84
N PRO A 291 -21.70 0.80 22.91
CA PRO A 291 -20.90 0.37 24.04
C PRO A 291 -21.34 1.06 25.32
N ILE A 292 -21.59 0.26 26.36
CA ILE A 292 -21.90 0.73 27.70
C ILE A 292 -20.84 0.25 28.68
N GLN A 293 -20.57 1.03 29.71
CA GLN A 293 -19.68 0.59 30.78
C GLN A 293 -20.44 -0.34 31.73
N ILE A 294 -19.89 -1.52 31.98
CA ILE A 294 -20.39 -2.49 32.95
C ILE A 294 -19.75 -2.17 34.30
N ARG A 295 -20.58 -1.98 35.32
CA ARG A 295 -20.11 -1.70 36.69
C ARG A 295 -20.03 -3.00 37.48
N THR A 296 -18.89 -3.26 38.08
CA THR A 296 -18.75 -4.34 39.06
C THR A 296 -19.31 -3.87 40.40
N SER A 297 -19.98 -4.78 41.12
CA SER A 297 -20.45 -4.58 42.50
C SER A 297 -19.32 -4.57 43.50
#